data_AF-A0A950T0W7-F1
#
_entry.id   AF-A0A950T0W7-F1
#
_cell.length_a   1.000
_cell.length_b   1.000
_cell.length_c   1.000
_cell.angle_alpha   90.00
_cell.angle_beta   90.00
_cell.angle_gamma   90.00
#
_symmetry.space_group_name_H-M   'P 1'
#
loop_
_entity.id
_entity.type
_entity.pdbx_description
1 polymer ?
#
loop_
_entity_poly.entity_id
_entity_poly.type
_entity_poly.pdbx_seq_one_letter_code
_entity_poly.pdbx_strand_id
1 'polypeptide(L)'
;ELFCGFAWRGLTAPTLYPVACTPQAWASATVFALLQASLGLSFDRGGEEIRFDRPVLPDFLDQLHLRRLQARHGIADVLLRRYGAEVSVDITRRQGAVPIVIVR
;
A
#
# COMPACT_ATOMS: atom_id res chain seq x y z
N GLU A 1 -1.58 -12.34 18.42
CA GLU A 1 -2.10 -13.48 19.22
C GLU A 1 -2.12 -13.06 20.68
N LEU A 2 -3.19 -13.31 21.41
CA LEU A 2 -3.35 -12.83 22.79
C LEU A 2 -3.55 -14.04 23.70
N PHE A 3 -2.64 -14.21 24.66
CA PHE A 3 -2.77 -15.23 25.71
C PHE A 3 -3.73 -14.69 26.75
N CYS A 4 -4.92 -15.28 26.87
CA CYS A 4 -6.00 -14.74 27.70
C CYS A 4 -5.81 -14.95 29.22
N GLY A 5 -4.69 -15.53 29.67
CA GLY A 5 -4.41 -15.74 31.11
C GLY A 5 -5.37 -16.71 31.84
N PHE A 6 -6.26 -17.39 31.11
CA PHE A 6 -7.19 -18.36 31.69
C PHE A 6 -6.53 -19.72 31.89
N ALA A 7 -6.86 -20.39 33.00
CA ALA A 7 -6.46 -21.78 33.21
C ALA A 7 -7.05 -22.66 32.10
N TRP A 8 -6.23 -23.58 31.57
CA TRP A 8 -6.66 -24.52 30.54
C TRP A 8 -7.81 -25.38 31.06
N ARG A 9 -8.93 -25.39 30.33
CA ARG A 9 -10.05 -26.32 30.53
C ARG A 9 -9.97 -27.37 29.44
N GLY A 10 -9.73 -28.63 29.81
CA GLY A 10 -9.73 -29.74 28.87
C GLY A 10 -11.10 -29.90 28.21
N LEU A 11 -11.12 -30.30 26.92
CA LEU A 11 -12.31 -30.60 26.12
C LEU A 11 -13.22 -29.43 25.71
N THR A 12 -12.83 -28.17 25.91
CA THR A 12 -13.57 -27.01 25.37
C THR A 12 -12.98 -26.52 24.05
N ALA A 13 -13.85 -26.20 23.08
CA ALA A 13 -13.46 -25.50 21.86
C ALA A 13 -12.80 -24.14 22.19
N PRO A 14 -11.92 -23.62 21.30
CA PRO A 14 -11.32 -22.30 21.49
C PRO A 14 -12.39 -21.22 21.77
N THR A 15 -12.17 -20.39 22.79
CA THR A 15 -13.07 -19.26 23.07
C THR A 15 -13.07 -18.32 21.89
N LEU A 16 -14.22 -18.18 21.22
CA LEU A 16 -14.38 -17.19 20.16
C LEU A 16 -14.23 -15.79 20.77
N TYR A 17 -13.21 -15.07 20.32
CA TYR A 17 -12.95 -13.69 20.72
C TYR A 17 -13.11 -12.78 19.50
N PRO A 18 -14.36 -12.45 19.11
CA PRO A 18 -14.68 -11.89 17.80
C PRO A 18 -14.07 -10.50 17.53
N VAL A 19 -13.58 -9.81 18.57
CA VAL A 19 -13.02 -8.45 18.49
C VAL A 19 -11.48 -8.39 18.49
N ALA A 20 -10.76 -9.50 18.68
CA ALA A 20 -9.29 -9.43 18.81
C ALA A 20 -8.54 -9.31 17.47
N CYS A 21 -9.22 -9.48 16.33
CA CYS A 21 -8.54 -9.78 15.07
C CYS A 21 -9.32 -9.31 13.84
N THR A 22 -10.12 -8.24 13.95
CA THR A 22 -10.90 -7.72 12.81
C THR A 22 -10.53 -6.26 12.50
N PRO A 23 -9.70 -6.03 11.47
CA PRO A 23 -8.86 -7.01 10.78
C PRO A 23 -7.55 -7.27 11.55
N GLN A 24 -7.01 -8.48 11.45
CA GLN A 24 -5.64 -8.77 11.86
C GLN A 24 -4.69 -7.83 11.11
N ALA A 25 -3.60 -7.39 11.75
CA ALA A 25 -2.67 -6.42 11.16
C ALA A 25 -2.21 -6.81 9.74
N TRP A 26 -2.01 -8.10 9.47
CA TRP A 26 -1.65 -8.62 8.14
C TRP A 26 -2.79 -8.52 7.12
N ALA A 27 -4.03 -8.75 7.54
CA ALA A 27 -5.20 -8.54 6.69
C ALA A 27 -5.37 -7.05 6.34
N SER A 28 -5.12 -6.14 7.29
CA SER A 28 -5.20 -4.69 7.06
C SER A 28 -4.18 -4.18 6.04
N ALA A 29 -3.00 -4.80 5.95
CA ALA A 29 -1.95 -4.41 5.02
C ALA A 29 -2.20 -4.90 3.57
N THR A 30 -3.11 -5.85 3.37
CA THR A 30 -3.28 -6.56 2.10
C THR A 30 -3.65 -5.63 0.94
N VAL A 31 -4.55 -4.67 1.17
CA VAL A 31 -4.93 -3.67 0.15
C VAL A 31 -3.73 -2.84 -0.30
N PHE A 32 -2.89 -2.41 0.64
CA PHE A 32 -1.71 -1.60 0.32
C PHE A 32 -0.66 -2.42 -0.42
N ALA A 33 -0.43 -3.66 0.00
CA ALA A 33 0.50 -4.57 -0.68
C ALA A 33 0.04 -4.90 -2.11
N LEU A 34 -1.27 -5.12 -2.31
CA LEU A 34 -1.83 -5.39 -3.64
C LEU A 34 -1.70 -4.17 -4.55
N LEU A 35 -1.98 -2.97 -4.05
CA LEU A 35 -1.74 -1.73 -4.80
C LEU A 35 -0.26 -1.54 -5.10
N GLN A 36 0.62 -1.73 -4.10
CA GLN A 36 2.06 -1.61 -4.29
C GLN A 36 2.57 -2.56 -5.39
N ALA A 37 2.12 -3.82 -5.36
CA ALA A 37 2.46 -4.83 -6.36
C ALA A 37 1.91 -4.48 -7.76
N SER A 38 0.65 -4.06 -7.84
CA SER A 38 -0.01 -3.70 -9.11
C SER A 38 0.66 -2.50 -9.78
N LEU A 39 1.12 -1.54 -8.98
CA LEU A 39 1.76 -0.32 -9.44
C LEU A 39 3.27 -0.48 -9.69
N GLY A 40 3.86 -1.62 -9.32
CA GLY A 40 5.31 -1.78 -9.22
C GLY A 40 5.96 -0.68 -8.38
N LEU A 41 5.27 -0.24 -7.32
CA LEU A 41 5.69 0.88 -6.49
C LEU A 41 6.84 0.43 -5.57
N SER A 42 7.97 1.11 -5.69
CA SER A 42 9.13 0.90 -4.83
C SER A 42 9.79 2.22 -4.45
N PHE A 43 10.48 2.17 -3.32
CA PHE A 43 11.39 3.20 -2.86
C PHE A 43 12.78 2.56 -2.86
N ASP A 44 13.80 3.26 -3.34
CA ASP A 44 15.18 2.80 -3.21
C ASP A 44 15.58 2.70 -1.72
N ARG A 45 16.71 2.05 -1.45
CA ARG A 45 17.16 1.79 -0.06
C ARG A 45 17.34 3.05 0.78
N GLY A 46 17.54 4.22 0.16
CA GLY A 46 17.64 5.52 0.84
C GLY A 46 16.34 6.34 0.83
N GLY A 47 15.30 5.89 0.12
CA GLY A 47 14.11 6.69 -0.18
C GLY A 47 14.41 7.92 -1.03
N GLU A 48 15.53 7.94 -1.75
CA GLU A 48 15.92 9.01 -2.65
C GLU A 48 15.00 9.14 -3.86
N GLU A 49 14.35 8.07 -4.31
CA GLU A 49 13.41 8.09 -5.44
C GLU A 49 12.12 7.31 -5.18
N ILE A 50 11.04 7.75 -5.84
CA ILE A 50 9.78 7.01 -5.92
C ILE A 50 9.71 6.41 -7.32
N ARG A 51 9.64 5.08 -7.40
CA ARG A 51 9.64 4.35 -8.67
C ARG A 51 8.33 3.61 -8.88
N PHE A 52 7.81 3.70 -10.10
CA PHE A 52 6.69 2.92 -10.62
C PHE A 52 7.21 2.05 -11.78
N ASP A 53 7.29 0.73 -11.59
CA ASP A 53 7.65 -0.22 -12.67
C ASP A 53 6.39 -0.84 -13.27
N ARG A 54 6.13 -0.57 -14.54
CA ARG A 54 4.97 -1.06 -15.31
C ARG A 54 3.66 -0.93 -14.51
N PRO A 55 3.29 0.29 -14.08
CA PRO A 55 2.13 0.49 -13.24
C PRO A 55 0.84 0.04 -13.95
N VAL A 56 0.08 -0.82 -13.28
CA VAL A 56 -1.25 -1.26 -13.70
C VAL A 56 -2.25 -0.93 -12.60
N LEU A 57 -3.41 -0.41 -12.98
CA LEU A 57 -4.54 -0.28 -12.07
C LEU A 57 -5.37 -1.57 -12.12
N PRO A 58 -5.81 -2.13 -10.98
CA PRO A 58 -6.84 -3.16 -10.95
C PRO A 58 -8.10 -2.71 -11.70
N ASP A 59 -8.83 -3.63 -12.35
CA ASP A 59 -9.95 -3.30 -13.25
C ASP A 59 -11.06 -2.47 -12.59
N PHE A 60 -11.23 -2.56 -11.28
CA PHE A 60 -12.19 -1.76 -10.53
C PHE A 60 -11.75 -0.32 -10.25
N LEU A 61 -10.52 0.06 -10.61
CA LEU A 61 -9.97 1.41 -10.44
C LEU A 61 -9.69 2.07 -11.80
N ASP A 62 -10.36 3.19 -12.04
CA ASP A 62 -10.06 4.10 -13.15
C ASP A 62 -9.01 5.15 -12.77
N GLN A 63 -8.94 5.49 -11.48
CA GLN A 63 -8.01 6.48 -10.95
C GLN A 63 -7.58 6.16 -9.52
N LEU A 64 -6.36 6.55 -9.18
CA LEU A 64 -5.81 6.42 -7.83
C LEU A 64 -4.95 7.64 -7.49
N HIS A 65 -5.30 8.36 -6.42
CA HIS A 65 -4.50 9.49 -5.94
C HIS A 65 -3.68 9.10 -4.72
N LEU A 66 -2.37 8.95 -4.91
CA LEU A 66 -1.41 8.73 -3.84
C LEU A 66 -0.96 10.09 -3.30
N ARG A 67 -1.38 10.42 -2.09
CA ARG A 67 -1.06 11.70 -1.44
C ARG A 67 0.01 11.52 -0.37
N ARG A 68 0.88 12.52 -0.28
CA ARG A 68 1.97 12.64 0.69
C ARG A 68 2.93 11.46 0.65
N LEU A 69 3.29 10.98 -0.54
CA LEU A 69 4.37 10.02 -0.70
C LEU A 69 5.67 10.69 -0.24
N GLN A 70 6.31 10.11 0.76
CA GLN A 70 7.56 10.63 1.32
C GLN A 70 8.76 10.04 0.57
N ALA A 71 9.66 10.93 0.18
CA ALA A 71 11.02 10.61 -0.21
C ALA A 71 11.96 11.31 0.78
N ARG A 72 13.25 10.94 0.74
CA ARG A 72 14.29 11.41 1.65
C ARG A 72 14.33 12.92 1.82
N HIS A 73 14.12 13.65 0.72
CA HIS A 73 14.27 15.11 0.67
C HIS A 73 12.97 15.84 0.29
N GLY A 74 11.81 15.19 0.43
CA GLY A 74 10.57 15.82 0.02
C GLY A 74 9.34 14.93 0.05
N ILE A 75 8.24 15.52 -0.43
CA ILE A 75 6.92 14.90 -0.47
C ILE A 75 6.31 15.16 -1.84
N ALA A 76 5.63 14.16 -2.40
CA ALA A 76 4.88 14.28 -3.64
C ALA A 76 3.46 13.69 -3.55
N ASP A 77 2.55 14.26 -4.35
CA ASP A 77 1.23 13.70 -4.60
C ASP A 77 1.16 13.27 -6.08
N VAL A 78 0.79 12.02 -6.33
CA VAL A 78 0.79 11.39 -7.65
C VAL A 78 -0.60 10.86 -7.97
N LEU A 79 -1.16 11.28 -9.10
CA LEU A 79 -2.43 10.81 -9.62
C LEU A 79 -2.18 9.81 -10.75
N LEU A 80 -2.66 8.59 -10.58
CA LEU A 80 -2.67 7.58 -11.62
C LEU A 80 -4.04 7.56 -12.29
N ARG A 81 -4.08 7.51 -13.63
CA ARG A 81 -5.32 7.39 -14.41
C ARG A 81 -5.20 6.34 -15.48
N ARG A 82 -6.24 5.52 -15.64
CA ARG A 82 -6.33 4.53 -16.71
C ARG A 82 -6.67 5.21 -18.04
N TYR A 83 -5.95 4.83 -19.08
CA TYR A 83 -6.26 5.12 -20.48
C TYR A 83 -6.20 3.81 -21.28
N GLY A 84 -7.34 3.13 -21.39
CA GLY A 84 -7.40 1.79 -21.98
C GLY A 84 -6.60 0.78 -21.16
N ALA A 85 -5.57 0.19 -21.78
CA ALA A 85 -4.65 -0.75 -21.14
C ALA A 85 -3.45 -0.06 -20.46
N GLU A 86 -3.27 1.25 -20.64
CA GLU A 86 -2.16 2.01 -20.07
C GLU A 86 -2.58 2.81 -18.83
N VAL A 87 -1.60 3.18 -18.02
CA VAL A 87 -1.78 4.04 -16.84
C VAL A 87 -0.88 5.28 -17.01
N SER A 88 -1.48 6.48 -16.95
CA SER A 88 -0.72 7.73 -16.80
C SER A 88 -0.33 7.94 -15.34
N VAL A 89 0.78 8.62 -15.12
CA VAL A 89 1.27 9.00 -13.80
C VAL A 89 1.51 10.51 -13.80
N ASP A 90 0.62 11.24 -13.14
CA ASP A 90 0.60 12.70 -13.12
C ASP A 90 1.05 13.23 -11.75
N ILE A 91 2.07 14.09 -11.73
CA ILE A 91 2.57 14.68 -10.48
C ILE A 91 1.73 15.92 -10.15
N THR A 92 0.82 15.77 -9.20
CA THR A 92 -0.13 16.84 -8.79
C THR A 92 0.46 17.81 -7.77
N ARG A 93 1.43 17.37 -6.97
CA ARG A 93 2.16 18.21 -6.01
C ARG A 93 3.57 17.66 -5.85
N ARG A 94 4.56 18.55 -5.72
CA ARG A 94 5.94 18.20 -5.35
C ARG A 94 6.53 19.28 -4.46
N GLN A 95 7.07 18.88 -3.32
CA GLN A 95 7.76 19.75 -2.37
C GLN A 95 9.11 19.14 -2.03
N GLY A 96 10.19 19.87 -2.27
CA GLY A 96 11.55 19.35 -2.12
C GLY A 96 12.01 18.51 -3.32
N ALA A 97 13.15 17.85 -3.16
CA ALA A 97 13.73 17.00 -4.20
C ALA A 97 13.12 15.60 -4.11
N VAL A 98 12.18 15.33 -5.01
CA VAL A 98 11.50 14.03 -5.15
C VAL A 98 11.63 13.55 -6.60
N PRO A 99 12.70 12.82 -6.92
CA PRO A 99 12.80 12.04 -8.15
C PRO A 99 11.63 11.05 -8.23
N ILE A 100 10.92 11.08 -9.35
CA ILE A 100 9.85 10.13 -9.66
C ILE A 100 10.20 9.49 -10.99
N VAL A 101 10.33 8.15 -10.98
CA VAL A 101 10.76 7.37 -12.14
C VAL A 101 9.63 6.43 -12.55
N ILE A 102 9.31 6.45 -13.84
CA ILE A 102 8.30 5.56 -14.44
C ILE A 102 9.03 4.69 -15.45
N VAL A 103 9.02 3.39 -15.24
CA VAL A 103 9.58 2.39 -16.16
C VAL A 103 8.43 1.64 -16.81
N ARG A 104 8.50 1.49 -18.14
CA ARG A 104 7.49 0.80 -18.95
C ARG A 104 8.03 -0.52 -19.47
#